data_AF-A0A0B7C2A7-F1
#
_entry.id   AF-A0A0B7C2A7-F1
#
_cell.length_a   1.000
_cell.length_b   1.000
_cell.length_c   1.000
_cell.angle_alpha   90.00
_cell.angle_beta   90.00
_cell.angle_gamma   90.00
#
_symmetry.space_group_name_H-M   'P 1'
#
loop_
_entity.id
_entity.type
_entity.pdbx_description
1 polymer ?
#
loop_
_entity_poly.entity_id
_entity_poly.type
_entity_poly.pdbx_seq_one_letter_code
_entity_poly.pdbx_strand_id
1 'polypeptide(L)'
;GYIVQFIVLFIICVALGVLICLLIVGITDWLINKVFQLWPGLAVAIVLMITQTLLARYVFLQSPGTHLRLDNRRFYFIFTFFMFFYNIFLGLFSCLMRILKAIGLGTLFLARLDNSTLSRKHEFLDPGFNAYQGYIHMEAAHTHPVVNVFIRLLFALRKSRQVTTQDDNWSKGEN
;
A
#
# COMPACT_ATOMS: atom_id res chain seq x y z
N GLY A 1 12.24 9.16 8.68
CA GLY A 1 11.93 9.11 7.24
C GLY A 1 13.12 9.43 6.35
N TYR A 2 13.50 10.71 6.25
CA TYR A 2 14.51 11.19 5.28
C TYR A 2 15.85 10.43 5.30
N ILE A 3 16.46 10.25 6.48
CA ILE A 3 17.76 9.55 6.60
C ILE A 3 17.65 8.10 6.10
N VAL A 4 16.56 7.40 6.45
CA VAL A 4 16.35 6.00 6.03
C VAL A 4 16.17 5.92 4.52
N GLN A 5 15.34 6.79 3.92
CA GLN A 5 15.16 6.85 2.47
C GLN A 5 16.47 7.21 1.76
N PHE A 6 17.25 8.15 2.29
CA PHE A 6 18.56 8.52 1.76
C PHE A 6 19.53 7.33 1.77
N ILE A 7 19.63 6.59 2.87
CA ILE A 7 20.47 5.39 2.97
C ILE A 7 20.01 4.32 1.97
N VAL A 8 18.71 4.04 1.87
CA VAL A 8 18.20 3.03 0.92
C VAL A 8 18.46 3.44 -0.52
N LEU A 9 18.18 4.69 -0.89
CA LEU A 9 18.47 5.20 -2.23
C LEU A 9 19.97 5.19 -2.52
N PHE A 10 20.81 5.54 -1.55
CA PHE A 10 22.26 5.48 -1.69
C PHE A 10 22.75 4.05 -1.96
N ILE A 11 22.26 3.05 -1.21
CA ILE A 11 22.59 1.64 -1.45
C ILE A 11 22.14 1.19 -2.84
N ILE A 12 20.92 1.56 -3.26
CA ILE A 12 20.41 1.23 -4.60
C ILE A 12 21.26 1.89 -5.68
N CYS A 13 21.61 3.17 -5.54
CA CYS A 13 22.46 3.90 -6.48
C CYS A 13 23.86 3.28 -6.58
N VAL A 14 24.47 2.91 -5.45
CA VAL A 14 25.78 2.23 -5.45
C VAL A 14 25.67 0.86 -6.11
N ALA A 15 24.65 0.06 -5.79
CA ALA A 15 24.44 -1.24 -6.41
C ALA A 15 24.23 -1.15 -7.92
N LEU A 16 23.42 -0.19 -8.38
CA LEU A 16 23.22 0.10 -9.80
C LEU A 16 24.50 0.64 -10.46
N GLY A 17 25.24 1.52 -9.80
CA GLY A 17 26.52 2.04 -10.29
C GLY A 17 27.56 0.94 -10.46
N VAL A 18 27.69 0.03 -9.49
CA VAL A 18 28.54 -1.15 -9.58
C VAL A 18 28.07 -2.06 -10.71
N LEU A 19 26.77 -2.30 -10.86
CA LEU A 19 26.20 -3.10 -11.94
C LEU A 19 26.53 -2.51 -13.32
N ILE A 20 26.37 -1.19 -13.49
CA ILE A 20 26.66 -0.47 -14.74
C ILE A 20 28.16 -0.47 -15.03
N CYS A 21 29.02 -0.21 -14.03
CA CYS A 21 30.47 -0.30 -14.21
C CYS A 21 30.90 -1.72 -14.61
N LEU A 22 30.33 -2.75 -13.98
CA LEU A 22 30.58 -4.15 -14.37
C LEU A 22 30.10 -4.46 -15.79
N LEU A 23 28.97 -3.88 -16.22
CA LEU A 23 28.44 -3.98 -17.58
C LEU A 23 29.40 -3.36 -18.61
N ILE A 24 29.97 -2.19 -18.31
CA ILE A 24 30.91 -1.49 -19.20
C ILE A 24 32.26 -2.21 -19.29
N VAL A 25 32.73 -2.83 -18.20
CA VAL A 25 34.00 -3.57 -18.14
C VAL A 25 33.92 -4.94 -18.87
N GLY A 26 32.74 -5.36 -19.33
CA GLY A 26 32.59 -6.55 -20.18
C GLY A 26 32.67 -7.89 -19.44
N ILE A 27 32.66 -7.89 -18.10
CA ILE A 27 32.63 -9.11 -17.25
C ILE A 27 31.22 -9.75 -17.27
N THR A 28 30.24 -9.12 -17.91
CA THR A 28 28.84 -9.52 -17.91
C THR A 28 28.48 -10.68 -18.81
N ASP A 29 29.42 -11.29 -19.55
CA ASP A 29 29.14 -12.54 -20.27
C ASP A 29 28.58 -13.59 -19.31
N TRP A 30 29.11 -13.67 -18.08
CA TRP A 30 28.57 -14.56 -17.06
C TRP A 30 27.15 -14.18 -16.61
N LEU A 31 26.88 -12.89 -16.38
CA LEU A 31 25.60 -12.41 -15.85
C LEU A 31 24.48 -12.47 -16.92
N ILE A 32 24.80 -12.06 -18.15
CA ILE A 32 23.93 -12.15 -19.32
C ILE A 32 23.63 -13.62 -19.62
N ASN A 33 24.64 -14.51 -19.61
CA ASN A 33 24.41 -15.95 -19.80
C ASN A 33 23.53 -16.54 -18.69
N LYS A 34 23.66 -16.08 -17.45
CA LYS A 34 22.75 -16.50 -16.36
C LYS A 34 21.33 -15.98 -16.54
N VAL A 35 21.14 -14.75 -17.00
CA VAL A 35 19.81 -14.20 -17.33
C VAL A 35 19.17 -15.00 -18.47
N PHE A 36 19.91 -15.26 -19.55
CA PHE A 36 19.44 -16.10 -20.66
C PHE A 36 19.14 -17.54 -20.22
N GLN A 37 19.89 -18.10 -19.27
CA GLN A 37 19.66 -19.42 -18.71
C GLN A 37 18.42 -19.47 -17.80
N LEU A 38 18.10 -18.38 -17.10
CA LEU A 38 16.94 -18.30 -16.20
C LEU A 38 15.63 -18.01 -16.93
N TRP A 39 15.67 -17.34 -18.09
CA TRP A 39 14.48 -16.94 -18.86
C TRP A 39 13.53 -18.10 -19.21
N PRO A 40 14.00 -19.27 -19.68
CA PRO A 40 13.12 -20.41 -19.95
C PRO A 40 12.37 -20.91 -18.71
N GLY A 41 13.00 -20.87 -17.53
CA GLY A 41 12.36 -21.27 -16.28
C GLY A 41 11.19 -20.35 -15.91
N LEU A 42 11.38 -19.04 -16.09
CA LEU A 42 10.30 -18.07 -15.90
C LEU A 42 9.19 -18.22 -16.94
N ALA A 43 9.54 -18.48 -18.19
CA ALA A 43 8.57 -18.73 -19.26
C ALA A 43 7.70 -19.97 -18.95
N VAL A 44 8.31 -21.07 -18.51
CA VAL A 44 7.59 -22.28 -18.08
C VAL A 44 6.66 -21.97 -16.91
N ALA A 45 7.12 -21.22 -15.90
CA ALA A 45 6.28 -20.80 -14.78
C ALA A 45 5.01 -20.05 -15.23
N ILE A 46 5.17 -19.09 -16.16
CA ILE A 46 4.05 -18.32 -16.72
C ILE A 46 3.10 -19.24 -17.50
N VAL A 47 3.63 -20.11 -18.36
CA VAL A 47 2.82 -21.06 -19.13
C VAL A 47 2.02 -22.00 -18.22
N LEU A 48 2.63 -22.49 -17.12
CA LEU A 48 1.93 -23.32 -16.15
C LEU A 48 0.81 -22.55 -15.44
N MET A 49 1.04 -21.30 -15.03
CA MET A 49 0.00 -20.45 -14.42
C MET A 49 -1.19 -20.21 -15.37
N ILE A 50 -0.90 -19.90 -16.64
CA ILE A 50 -1.94 -19.70 -17.66
C ILE A 50 -2.70 -21.01 -17.88
N THR A 51 -1.99 -22.13 -18.08
CA THR A 51 -2.59 -23.45 -18.29
C THR A 51 -3.52 -23.85 -17.14
N GLN A 52 -3.08 -23.65 -15.89
CA GLN A 52 -3.91 -23.91 -14.72
C GLN A 52 -5.17 -23.05 -14.70
N THR A 53 -5.06 -21.76 -15.02
CA THR A 53 -6.19 -20.83 -15.06
C THR A 53 -7.19 -21.19 -16.17
N LEU A 54 -6.70 -21.57 -17.35
CA LEU A 54 -7.53 -22.00 -18.48
C LEU A 54 -8.23 -23.31 -18.17
N LEU A 55 -7.52 -24.32 -17.66
CA LEU A 55 -8.12 -25.61 -17.29
C LEU A 55 -9.15 -25.46 -16.17
N ALA A 56 -8.87 -24.63 -15.17
CA ALA A 56 -9.83 -24.29 -14.12
C ALA A 56 -11.12 -23.69 -14.67
N ARG A 57 -11.02 -22.81 -15.67
CA ARG A 57 -12.18 -22.11 -16.25
C ARG A 57 -12.97 -22.95 -17.27
N TYR A 58 -12.28 -23.70 -18.12
CA TYR A 58 -12.89 -24.37 -19.28
C TYR A 58 -13.17 -25.85 -19.07
N VAL A 59 -12.37 -26.55 -18.26
CA VAL A 59 -12.48 -28.01 -18.09
C VAL A 59 -13.08 -28.38 -16.74
N PHE A 60 -12.71 -27.64 -15.68
CA PHE A 60 -13.15 -27.97 -14.32
C PHE A 60 -14.41 -27.26 -13.86
N LEU A 61 -14.81 -26.17 -14.50
CA LEU A 61 -15.98 -25.42 -14.10
C LEU A 61 -17.19 -25.83 -14.94
N GLN A 62 -18.20 -26.43 -14.30
CA GLN A 62 -19.38 -26.98 -14.98
C GLN A 62 -20.30 -25.89 -15.58
N SER A 63 -20.45 -24.75 -14.91
CA SER A 63 -21.18 -23.57 -15.41
C SER A 63 -20.91 -22.36 -14.51
N PRO A 64 -20.77 -21.13 -15.04
CA PRO A 64 -20.69 -19.91 -14.25
C PRO A 64 -22.06 -19.54 -13.66
N GLY A 65 -22.58 -20.35 -12.74
CA GLY A 65 -23.83 -20.12 -12.00
C GLY A 65 -23.60 -19.78 -10.52
N THR A 66 -24.68 -19.65 -9.76
CA THR A 66 -24.70 -19.34 -8.32
C THR A 66 -23.97 -20.35 -7.44
N HIS A 67 -23.73 -21.57 -7.94
CA HIS A 67 -22.99 -22.62 -7.26
C HIS A 67 -21.82 -23.09 -8.12
N LEU A 68 -20.60 -22.85 -7.65
CA LEU A 68 -19.38 -23.36 -8.27
C LEU A 68 -19.34 -24.89 -8.10
N ARG A 69 -19.58 -25.63 -9.18
CA ARG A 69 -19.52 -27.09 -9.22
C ARG A 69 -18.36 -27.54 -10.09
N LEU A 70 -17.59 -28.50 -9.58
CA LEU A 70 -16.45 -29.07 -10.29
C LEU A 70 -16.94 -30.17 -11.23
N ASP A 71 -16.65 -30.02 -12.53
CA ASP A 71 -16.83 -31.09 -13.49
C ASP A 71 -15.59 -32.01 -13.51
N ASN A 72 -15.79 -33.29 -13.87
CA ASN A 72 -14.72 -34.28 -14.02
C ASN A 72 -13.72 -34.37 -12.84
N ARG A 73 -14.27 -34.51 -11.62
CA ARG A 73 -13.51 -34.53 -10.35
C ARG A 73 -12.28 -35.45 -10.33
N ARG A 74 -12.32 -36.61 -11.00
CA ARG A 74 -11.19 -37.55 -11.08
C ARG A 74 -9.99 -36.96 -11.82
N PHE A 75 -10.22 -36.30 -12.95
CA PHE A 75 -9.16 -35.68 -13.73
C PHE A 75 -8.56 -34.48 -12.98
N TYR A 76 -9.38 -33.70 -12.29
CA TYR A 76 -8.90 -32.62 -11.43
C TYR A 76 -7.89 -33.10 -10.37
N PHE A 77 -8.17 -34.24 -9.71
CA PHE A 77 -7.26 -34.79 -8.72
C PHE A 77 -5.92 -35.23 -9.33
N ILE A 78 -5.93 -35.88 -10.49
CA ILE A 78 -4.71 -36.31 -11.20
C ILE A 78 -3.89 -35.08 -11.64
N PHE A 79 -4.55 -34.07 -12.22
CA PHE A 79 -3.91 -32.84 -12.65
C PHE A 79 -3.29 -32.08 -11.48
N THR A 80 -4.03 -31.91 -10.38
CA THR A 80 -3.55 -31.22 -9.18
C THR A 80 -2.38 -31.94 -8.55
N PHE A 81 -2.41 -33.28 -8.51
CA PHE A 81 -1.30 -34.10 -8.01
C PHE A 81 -0.02 -33.89 -8.84
N PHE A 82 -0.13 -33.87 -10.17
CA PHE A 82 1.02 -33.59 -11.03
C PHE A 82 1.55 -32.15 -10.88
N MET A 83 0.64 -31.18 -10.81
CA MET A 83 0.99 -29.76 -10.66
C MET A 83 1.51 -29.38 -9.27
N PHE A 84 1.26 -30.21 -8.26
CA PHE A 84 1.65 -29.94 -6.88
C PHE A 84 3.14 -29.60 -6.74
N PHE A 85 4.01 -30.37 -7.39
CA PHE A 85 5.46 -30.14 -7.35
C PHE A 85 5.83 -28.74 -7.88
N TYR A 86 5.31 -28.36 -9.05
CA TYR A 86 5.55 -27.05 -9.64
C TYR A 86 4.98 -25.91 -8.79
N ASN A 87 3.79 -26.11 -8.23
CA ASN A 87 3.13 -25.12 -7.37
C ASN A 87 3.92 -24.82 -6.09
N ILE A 88 4.67 -25.79 -5.54
CA ILE A 88 5.57 -25.53 -4.41
C ILE A 88 6.66 -24.52 -4.79
N PHE A 89 7.32 -24.69 -5.94
CA PHE A 89 8.36 -23.75 -6.39
C PHE A 89 7.80 -22.37 -6.72
N LEU A 90 6.66 -22.33 -7.41
CA LEU A 90 5.97 -21.07 -7.70
C LEU A 90 5.55 -20.36 -6.41
N GLY A 91 5.07 -21.11 -5.41
CA GLY A 91 4.73 -20.60 -4.09
C GLY A 91 5.92 -20.01 -3.35
N LEU A 92 7.08 -20.68 -3.39
CA LEU A 92 8.32 -20.17 -2.80
C LEU A 92 8.76 -18.87 -3.46
N PHE A 93 8.77 -18.82 -4.79
CA PHE A 93 9.12 -17.61 -5.54
C PHE A 93 8.14 -16.46 -5.27
N SER A 94 6.84 -16.76 -5.21
CA SER A 94 5.79 -15.79 -4.87
C SER A 94 5.97 -15.24 -3.44
N CYS A 95 6.33 -16.09 -2.48
CA CYS A 95 6.65 -15.68 -1.12
C CYS A 95 7.86 -14.74 -1.08
N LEU A 96 8.93 -15.08 -1.82
CA LEU A 96 10.11 -14.22 -1.94
C LEU A 96 9.75 -12.85 -2.54
N MET A 97 8.99 -12.83 -3.64
CA MET A 97 8.49 -11.59 -4.24
C MET A 97 7.60 -10.79 -3.30
N ARG A 98 6.80 -11.46 -2.46
CA ARG A 98 5.98 -10.81 -1.43
C ARG A 98 6.85 -10.12 -0.38
N ILE A 99 7.91 -10.77 0.09
CA ILE A 99 8.87 -10.20 1.05
C ILE A 99 9.56 -8.98 0.45
N LEU A 100 10.04 -9.07 -0.80
CA LEU A 100 10.67 -7.95 -1.49
C LEU A 100 9.74 -6.73 -1.62
N LYS A 101 8.49 -6.97 -2.04
CA LYS A 101 7.47 -5.91 -2.12
C LYS A 101 7.16 -5.32 -0.74
N ALA A 102 7.10 -6.14 0.30
CA ALA A 102 6.87 -5.68 1.67
C ALA A 102 8.01 -4.81 2.20
N ILE A 103 9.27 -5.15 1.91
CA ILE A 103 10.43 -4.33 2.29
C ILE A 103 10.41 -2.97 1.55
N GLY A 104 10.14 -3.00 0.25
CA GLY A 104 10.04 -1.78 -0.57
C GLY A 104 8.93 -0.84 -0.08
N LEU A 105 7.71 -1.36 0.08
CA LEU A 105 6.58 -0.59 0.58
C LEU A 105 6.79 -0.16 2.04
N GLY A 106 7.30 -1.05 2.91
CA GLY A 106 7.59 -0.74 4.30
C GLY A 106 8.60 0.38 4.45
N THR A 107 9.64 0.43 3.63
CA THR A 107 10.62 1.53 3.65
C THR A 107 9.99 2.87 3.21
N LEU A 108 9.10 2.85 2.21
CA LEU A 108 8.39 4.05 1.78
C LEU A 108 7.40 4.54 2.85
N PHE A 109 6.64 3.62 3.46
CA PHE A 109 5.68 3.95 4.50
C PHE A 109 6.35 4.33 5.83
N LEU A 110 7.51 3.79 6.19
CA LEU A 110 8.26 4.23 7.39
C LEU A 110 8.62 5.72 7.39
N ALA A 111 8.61 6.37 6.22
CA ALA A 111 8.83 7.81 6.14
C ALA A 111 7.57 8.65 6.37
N ARG A 112 6.37 8.06 6.26
CA ARG A 112 5.08 8.73 6.47
C ARG A 112 4.35 8.06 7.65
N LEU A 113 4.05 8.82 8.69
CA LEU A 113 3.35 8.32 9.89
C LEU A 113 1.86 8.01 9.63
N ASP A 114 1.36 8.39 8.45
CA ASP A 114 -0.04 8.35 8.08
C ASP A 114 -0.57 6.92 7.86
N ASN A 115 0.31 5.94 7.65
CA ASN A 115 -0.06 4.54 7.44
C ASN A 115 0.81 3.61 8.27
N SER A 116 0.19 2.70 9.01
CA SER A 116 0.92 1.64 9.68
C SER A 116 1.44 0.59 8.68
N THR A 117 2.69 0.17 8.88
CA THR A 117 3.30 -0.92 8.11
C THR A 117 2.83 -2.30 8.59
N LEU A 118 2.19 -2.36 9.77
CA LEU A 118 1.69 -3.60 10.35
C LEU A 118 0.30 -3.97 9.80
N SER A 119 -0.08 -5.23 9.99
CA SER A 119 -1.45 -5.69 9.68
C SER A 119 -2.47 -4.91 10.52
N ARG A 120 -3.65 -4.63 9.96
CA ARG A 120 -4.73 -3.86 10.59
C ARG A 120 -5.10 -4.29 12.01
N LYS A 121 -4.94 -5.57 12.35
CA LYS A 121 -5.22 -6.08 13.71
C LYS A 121 -4.12 -5.76 14.73
N HIS A 122 -2.92 -5.44 14.26
CA HIS A 122 -1.71 -5.21 15.04
C HIS A 122 -1.19 -3.78 14.86
N GLU A 123 -2.00 -2.89 14.31
CA GLU A 123 -1.66 -1.48 14.06
C GLU A 123 -1.36 -0.72 15.35
N PHE A 124 -1.95 -1.12 16.48
CA PHE A 124 -1.62 -0.57 17.80
C PHE A 124 -0.16 -0.83 18.25
N LEU A 125 0.50 -1.85 17.70
CA LEU A 125 1.91 -2.14 17.99
C LEU A 125 2.87 -1.19 17.27
N ASP A 126 2.36 -0.35 16.36
CA ASP A 126 3.12 0.70 15.71
C ASP A 126 3.03 2.00 16.54
N PRO A 127 4.08 2.36 17.31
CA PRO A 127 4.04 3.53 18.17
C PRO A 127 3.91 4.84 17.38
N GLY A 128 4.44 4.88 16.15
CA GLY A 128 4.39 6.08 15.31
C GLY A 128 2.97 6.35 14.82
N PHE A 129 2.31 5.30 14.32
CA PHE A 129 0.92 5.42 13.88
C PHE A 129 -0.04 5.68 15.05
N ASN A 130 0.15 5.02 16.19
CA ASN A 130 -0.66 5.24 17.39
C ASN A 130 -0.55 6.69 17.91
N ALA A 131 0.66 7.27 17.93
CA ALA A 131 0.87 8.66 18.27
C ALA A 131 0.17 9.62 17.29
N TYR A 132 0.21 9.33 15.99
CA TYR A 132 -0.50 10.10 14.97
C TYR A 132 -2.02 10.07 15.15
N GLN A 133 -2.60 8.89 15.41
CA GLN A 133 -4.04 8.78 15.72
C GLN A 133 -4.42 9.60 16.95
N GLY A 134 -3.63 9.51 18.02
CA GLY A 134 -3.83 10.31 19.24
C GLY A 134 -3.79 11.81 18.97
N TYR A 135 -2.83 12.27 18.14
CA TYR A 135 -2.73 13.66 17.72
C TYR A 135 -3.98 14.14 16.96
N ILE A 136 -4.46 13.37 15.97
CA ILE A 136 -5.66 13.72 15.20
C ILE A 136 -6.90 13.80 16.11
N HIS A 137 -7.05 12.88 17.06
CA HIS A 137 -8.15 12.91 18.03
C HIS A 137 -8.08 14.15 18.94
N MET A 138 -6.89 14.49 19.42
CA MET A 138 -6.65 15.68 20.24
C MET A 138 -6.96 16.98 19.46
N GLU A 139 -6.46 17.08 18.22
CA GLU A 139 -6.71 18.25 17.36
C GLU A 139 -8.20 18.42 17.03
N ALA A 140 -8.89 17.32 16.73
CA ALA A 140 -10.33 17.36 16.45
C ALA A 140 -11.14 17.81 17.67
N ALA A 141 -10.72 17.43 18.88
CA ALA A 141 -11.38 17.83 20.13
C ALA A 141 -11.15 19.31 20.45
N HIS A 142 -9.91 19.81 20.29
CA HIS A 142 -9.58 21.20 20.62
C HIS A 142 -9.97 22.21 19.54
N THR A 143 -9.96 21.80 18.28
CA THR A 143 -10.17 22.69 17.12
C THR A 143 -11.42 22.30 16.36
N HIS A 144 -12.47 21.93 17.08
CA HIS A 144 -13.71 21.47 16.45
C HIS A 144 -14.32 22.59 15.58
N PRO A 145 -14.45 22.41 14.25
CA PRO A 145 -14.80 23.50 13.34
C PRO A 145 -16.17 24.10 13.65
N VAL A 146 -17.14 23.27 14.07
CA VAL A 146 -18.48 23.74 14.45
C VAL A 146 -18.43 24.67 15.67
N VAL A 147 -17.62 24.34 16.68
CA VAL A 147 -17.52 25.14 17.90
C VAL A 147 -16.82 26.46 17.59
N ASN A 148 -15.75 26.42 16.80
CA ASN A 148 -15.05 27.63 16.36
C ASN A 148 -15.94 28.56 15.55
N VAL A 149 -16.74 28.03 14.61
CA VAL A 149 -17.69 28.83 13.84
C VAL A 149 -18.81 29.38 14.73
N PHE A 150 -19.34 28.58 15.67
CA PHE A 150 -20.37 29.02 16.61
C PHE A 150 -19.91 30.18 17.49
N ILE A 151 -18.72 30.07 18.09
CA ILE A 151 -18.15 31.15 18.91
C ILE A 151 -17.90 32.40 18.07
N ARG A 152 -17.39 32.26 16.85
CA ARG A 152 -17.20 33.40 15.92
C ARG A 152 -18.53 34.07 15.57
N LEU A 153 -19.58 33.30 15.33
CA LEU A 153 -20.92 33.82 15.08
C LEU A 153 -21.45 34.59 16.30
N LEU A 154 -21.36 34.00 17.50
CA LEU A 154 -21.77 34.68 18.74
C LEU A 154 -21.00 35.99 18.97
N PHE A 155 -19.69 35.99 18.71
CA PHE A 155 -18.86 37.18 18.83
C PHE A 155 -19.27 38.26 17.82
N ALA A 156 -19.52 37.88 16.56
CA ALA A 156 -20.00 38.80 15.53
C ALA A 156 -21.39 39.39 15.87
N LEU A 157 -22.31 38.58 16.37
CA LEU A 157 -23.63 39.01 16.82
C LEU A 157 -23.54 39.98 18.01
N ARG A 158 -22.67 39.68 19.00
CA ARG A 158 -22.43 40.57 20.14
C ARG A 158 -21.87 41.92 19.69
N LYS A 159 -20.85 41.91 18.82
CA LYS A 159 -20.23 43.14 18.29
C LYS A 159 -21.24 43.99 17.52
N SER A 160 -22.05 43.36 16.66
CA SER A 160 -23.11 44.05 15.91
C SER A 160 -24.12 44.71 16.85
N ARG A 161 -24.53 44.01 17.92
CA ARG A 161 -25.43 44.57 18.94
C ARG A 161 -24.84 45.77 19.67
N GLN A 162 -23.54 45.73 20.03
CA GLN A 162 -22.89 46.86 20.71
C GLN A 162 -22.81 48.11 19.82
N VAL A 163 -22.57 47.95 18.51
CA VAL A 163 -22.58 49.07 17.56
C VAL A 163 -23.98 49.69 17.49
N THR A 164 -25.03 48.87 17.31
CA THR A 164 -26.42 49.39 17.28
C THR A 164 -26.81 50.12 18.56
N THR A 165 -26.46 49.60 19.74
CA THR A 165 -26.76 50.28 21.02
C THR A 165 -26.01 51.61 21.17
N GLN A 166 -24.82 51.73 20.60
CA GLN A 166 -24.05 52.97 20.63
C GLN A 166 -24.63 54.01 19.67
N ASP A 167 -25.06 53.60 18.48
CA ASP A 167 -25.73 54.48 17.50
C ASP A 167 -27.08 55.01 18.04
N ASP A 168 -27.88 54.14 18.70
CA ASP A 168 -29.15 54.53 19.32
C ASP A 168 -28.96 55.56 20.46
N ASN A 169 -27.91 55.42 21.25
CA ASN A 169 -27.57 56.37 22.31
C ASN A 169 -27.08 57.72 21.75
N TRP A 170 -26.38 57.70 20.61
CA TRP A 170 -25.96 58.92 19.94
C TRP A 170 -27.16 59.69 19.37
N SER A 171 -28.09 58.99 18.72
CA SER A 171 -29.31 59.58 18.18
C SER A 171 -30.26 60.13 19.25
N LYS A 172 -30.23 59.60 20.47
CA LYS A 172 -30.98 60.15 21.62
C LYS A 172 -30.31 61.37 22.27
N GLY A 173 -29.01 61.57 22.08
CA GLY A 173 -28.28 62.72 22.61
C GLY A 173 -28.35 63.97 21.73
N GLU A 174 -28.79 63.82 20.47
CA GLU A 174 -28.93 64.93 19.50
C GLU A 174 -30.35 65.54 19.45
N ASN A 175 -31.31 65.03 20.23
CA ASN A 175 -32.67 65.59 20.41
C ASN A 175 -32.82 66.24 21.79
#